data_AF-A0A4V2JC39-F1
#
_entry.id   AF-A0A4V2JC39-F1
#
_cell.length_a   1.000
_cell.length_b   1.000
_cell.length_c   1.000
_cell.angle_alpha   90.00
_cell.angle_beta   90.00
_cell.angle_gamma   90.00
#
_symmetry.space_group_name_H-M   'P 1'
#
loop_
_entity.id
_entity.type
_entity.pdbx_description
1 polymer ?
#
loop_
_entity_poly.entity_id
_entity_poly.type
_entity_poly.pdbx_seq_one_letter_code
_entity_poly.pdbx_strand_id
1 'polypeptide(L)'
;MAGKSSINRLPPMVKAYIQKLLRDDRMTLDDMLADIRGRFPNEKTPSRSALGRFKVGFEELTEKARQQREMAEAFVGAFGEDSSDKTGALLVEAISTLTYQAAMGAHEKDEVTIAEVSALARAAKATMEARTMSVKERQTIERATRERLLREQAAELDSAVKAKGMTEDQAMFWRQKFLGVKQ
;
A
#
# COMPACT_ATOMS: atom_id res chain seq x y z
N MET A 1 -23.98 -4.43 -28.45
CA MET A 1 -23.26 -3.32 -27.78
C MET A 1 -24.22 -2.54 -26.91
N ALA A 2 -24.12 -2.63 -25.58
CA ALA A 2 -24.96 -1.84 -24.68
C ALA A 2 -24.53 -0.36 -24.78
N GLY A 3 -25.39 0.48 -25.38
CA GLY A 3 -25.09 1.90 -25.57
C GLY A 3 -24.85 2.61 -24.24
N LYS A 4 -23.95 3.62 -24.25
CA LYS A 4 -23.70 4.51 -23.10
C LYS A 4 -25.03 4.92 -22.45
N SER A 5 -25.18 4.63 -21.16
CA SER A 5 -26.39 4.96 -20.36
C SER A 5 -26.91 6.35 -20.72
N SER A 6 -28.21 6.51 -20.92
CA SER A 6 -28.84 7.79 -21.25
C SER A 6 -28.53 8.87 -20.21
N ILE A 7 -28.24 8.48 -18.96
CA ILE A 7 -27.80 9.37 -17.88
C ILE A 7 -26.42 9.98 -18.15
N ASN A 8 -25.52 9.26 -18.83
CA ASN A 8 -24.20 9.79 -19.21
C ASN A 8 -24.26 10.86 -20.30
N ARG A 9 -25.42 11.02 -20.96
CA ARG A 9 -25.65 12.05 -21.99
C ARG A 9 -26.39 13.28 -21.45
N LEU A 10 -26.81 13.24 -20.18
CA LEU A 10 -27.44 14.40 -19.54
C LEU A 10 -26.40 15.51 -19.30
N PRO A 11 -26.85 16.77 -19.19
CA PRO A 11 -25.96 17.87 -18.84
C PRO A 11 -25.16 17.56 -17.57
N PRO A 12 -23.89 18.00 -17.48
CA PRO A 12 -23.02 17.71 -16.33
C PRO A 12 -23.65 18.07 -14.98
N MET A 13 -24.40 19.16 -14.92
CA MET A 13 -25.11 19.62 -13.72
C MET A 13 -26.16 18.62 -13.24
N VAL A 14 -26.97 18.07 -14.15
CA VAL A 14 -28.01 17.08 -13.82
C VAL A 14 -27.36 15.77 -13.39
N LYS A 15 -26.30 15.34 -14.10
CA LYS A 15 -25.55 14.14 -13.75
C LYS A 15 -24.92 14.24 -12.36
N ALA A 16 -24.26 15.35 -12.05
CA ALA A 16 -23.66 15.59 -10.74
C ALA A 16 -24.72 15.57 -9.63
N TYR A 17 -25.90 16.10 -9.91
CA TYR A 17 -27.01 16.04 -8.96
C TYR A 17 -27.52 14.61 -8.72
N ILE A 18 -27.69 13.82 -9.78
CA ILE A 18 -28.06 12.40 -9.66
C ILE A 18 -27.01 11.64 -8.83
N GLN A 19 -25.72 11.87 -9.10
CA GLN A 19 -24.63 11.26 -8.32
C GLN A 19 -24.64 11.69 -6.85
N LYS A 20 -25.03 12.94 -6.56
CA LYS A 20 -25.22 13.40 -5.18
C LYS A 20 -26.36 12.65 -4.49
N LEU A 21 -27.54 12.56 -5.12
CA LEU A 21 -28.68 11.85 -4.56
C LEU A 21 -28.38 10.36 -4.31
N LEU A 22 -27.66 9.73 -5.23
CA LEU A 22 -27.23 8.33 -5.08
C LEU A 22 -26.19 8.13 -3.97
N ARG A 23 -25.38 9.15 -3.67
CA ARG A 23 -24.44 9.11 -2.55
C ARG A 23 -25.14 9.29 -1.22
N ASP A 24 -26.16 10.13 -1.18
CA ASP A 24 -26.94 10.37 0.04
C ASP A 24 -27.80 9.13 0.40
N ASP A 25 -28.23 8.35 -0.60
CA ASP A 25 -29.00 7.08 -0.50
C ASP A 25 -30.21 7.14 0.46
N ARG A 26 -30.89 8.29 0.50
CA ARG A 26 -32.06 8.53 1.39
C ARG A 26 -33.41 8.46 0.69
N MET A 27 -33.42 8.32 -0.63
CA MET A 27 -34.60 8.49 -1.46
C MET A 27 -34.84 7.26 -2.32
N THR A 28 -36.10 6.90 -2.52
CA THR A 28 -36.44 5.87 -3.51
C THR A 28 -36.18 6.38 -4.92
N LEU A 29 -36.06 5.49 -5.90
CA LEU A 29 -35.90 5.89 -7.30
C LEU A 29 -37.03 6.81 -7.79
N ASP A 30 -38.24 6.60 -7.29
CA ASP A 30 -39.41 7.40 -7.70
C ASP A 30 -39.36 8.80 -7.07
N ASP A 31 -38.95 8.91 -5.80
CA ASP A 31 -38.74 10.20 -5.13
C ASP A 31 -37.60 10.99 -5.78
N MET A 32 -36.50 10.32 -6.12
CA MET A 32 -35.38 10.93 -6.85
C MET A 32 -35.85 11.50 -8.19
N LEU A 33 -36.70 10.78 -8.93
CA LEU A 33 -37.23 11.26 -10.21
C LEU A 33 -38.12 12.50 -10.03
N ALA A 34 -38.96 12.52 -8.98
CA ALA A 34 -39.79 13.67 -8.65
C ALA A 34 -38.93 14.90 -8.30
N ASP A 35 -37.89 14.71 -7.50
CA ASP A 35 -36.96 15.78 -7.10
C ASP A 35 -36.15 16.32 -8.28
N ILE A 36 -35.64 15.43 -9.14
CA ILE A 36 -34.92 15.81 -10.38
C ILE A 36 -35.83 16.62 -11.31
N ARG A 37 -37.11 16.23 -11.47
CA ARG A 37 -38.10 16.97 -12.27
C ARG A 37 -38.37 18.35 -11.72
N GLY A 38 -38.53 18.47 -10.41
CA GLY A 38 -38.77 19.76 -9.74
C GLY A 38 -37.57 20.71 -9.86
N ARG A 39 -36.35 20.16 -9.72
CA ARG A 39 -35.12 20.95 -9.74
C ARG A 39 -34.65 21.33 -11.15
N PHE A 40 -34.91 20.48 -12.14
CA PHE A 40 -34.52 20.72 -13.53
C PHE A 40 -35.72 20.58 -14.48
N PRO A 41 -36.70 21.50 -14.42
CA PRO A 41 -37.94 21.39 -15.19
C PRO A 41 -37.71 21.52 -16.71
N ASN A 42 -36.64 22.21 -17.12
CA ASN A 42 -36.29 22.41 -18.52
C ASN A 42 -35.40 21.29 -19.09
N GLU A 43 -35.01 20.31 -18.27
CA GLU A 43 -34.09 19.25 -18.66
C GLU A 43 -34.80 17.91 -18.81
N LYS A 44 -34.26 17.07 -19.70
CA LYS A 44 -34.82 15.74 -19.91
C LYS A 44 -34.61 14.87 -18.68
N THR A 45 -35.69 14.54 -17.98
CA THR A 45 -35.64 13.59 -16.86
C THR A 45 -35.28 12.19 -17.36
N PRO A 46 -34.35 11.48 -16.71
CA PRO A 46 -34.08 10.08 -17.04
C PRO A 46 -35.30 9.19 -16.76
N SER A 47 -35.37 8.04 -17.41
CA SER A 47 -36.37 7.02 -17.08
C SER A 47 -35.98 6.26 -15.81
N ARG A 48 -36.97 5.69 -15.11
CA ARG A 48 -36.76 4.87 -13.91
C ARG A 48 -35.77 3.73 -14.13
N SER A 49 -35.89 3.01 -15.25
CA SER A 49 -34.98 1.91 -15.60
C SER A 49 -33.56 2.37 -15.93
N ALA A 50 -33.40 3.59 -16.46
CA ALA A 50 -32.07 4.16 -16.70
C ALA A 50 -31.40 4.55 -15.37
N LEU A 51 -32.18 5.14 -14.46
CA LEU A 51 -31.72 5.51 -13.11
C LEU A 51 -31.33 4.26 -12.30
N GLY A 52 -32.15 3.21 -12.32
CA GLY A 52 -31.84 1.95 -11.63
C GLY A 52 -30.54 1.31 -12.13
N ARG A 53 -30.35 1.20 -13.45
CA ARG A 53 -29.09 0.69 -14.03
C ARG A 53 -27.87 1.53 -13.65
N PHE A 54 -28.05 2.84 -13.58
CA PHE A 54 -26.98 3.76 -13.17
C PHE A 54 -26.67 3.65 -11.67
N LYS A 55 -27.69 3.43 -10.82
CA LYS A 55 -27.52 3.16 -9.38
C LYS A 55 -26.63 1.94 -9.14
N VAL A 56 -26.93 0.80 -9.78
CA VAL A 56 -26.15 -0.43 -9.63
C VAL A 56 -24.66 -0.21 -9.96
N GLY A 57 -24.35 0.40 -11.11
CA GLY A 57 -22.96 0.70 -11.47
C GLY A 57 -22.30 1.75 -10.58
N PHE A 58 -23.08 2.67 -10.00
CA PHE A 58 -22.58 3.67 -9.06
C PHE A 58 -22.26 3.07 -7.69
N GLU A 59 -23.09 2.15 -7.21
CA GLU A 59 -22.88 1.38 -5.98
C GLU A 59 -21.62 0.53 -6.08
N GLU A 60 -21.45 -0.23 -7.17
CA GLU A 60 -20.23 -1.03 -7.41
C GLU A 60 -18.96 -0.16 -7.40
N LEU A 61 -19.02 1.03 -8.02
CA LEU A 61 -17.89 1.95 -8.05
C LEU A 61 -17.62 2.56 -6.67
N THR A 62 -18.66 2.86 -5.90
CA THR A 62 -18.53 3.43 -4.56
C THR A 62 -18.00 2.40 -3.56
N GLU A 63 -18.46 1.15 -3.65
CA GLU A 63 -17.92 0.05 -2.83
C GLU A 63 -16.45 -0.22 -3.14
N LYS A 64 -16.05 -0.24 -4.41
CA LYS A 64 -14.63 -0.36 -4.78
C LYS A 64 -13.80 0.81 -4.23
N ALA A 65 -14.31 2.04 -4.32
CA ALA A 65 -13.61 3.21 -3.78
C ALA A 65 -13.51 3.17 -2.25
N ARG A 66 -14.55 2.67 -1.56
CA ARG A 66 -14.55 2.46 -0.11
C ARG A 66 -13.53 1.40 0.29
N GLN A 67 -13.54 0.24 -0.36
CA GLN A 67 -12.56 -0.82 -0.13
C GLN A 67 -11.12 -0.32 -0.35
N GLN A 68 -10.89 0.50 -1.38
CA GLN A 68 -9.59 1.12 -1.63
C GLN A 68 -9.17 2.09 -0.52
N ARG A 69 -10.11 2.90 0.00
CA ARG A 69 -9.83 3.80 1.13
C ARG A 69 -9.59 3.04 2.43
N GLU A 70 -10.39 2.04 2.75
CA GLU A 70 -10.20 1.17 3.92
C GLU A 70 -8.84 0.47 3.84
N MET A 71 -8.45 0.00 2.65
CA MET A 71 -7.14 -0.58 2.42
C MET A 71 -6.02 0.47 2.55
N ALA A 72 -6.21 1.69 2.06
CA ALA A 72 -5.24 2.78 2.19
C ALA A 72 -5.12 3.30 3.64
N GLU A 73 -6.21 3.33 4.41
CA GLU A 73 -6.23 3.69 5.83
C GLU A 73 -5.61 2.59 6.69
N ALA A 74 -5.90 1.31 6.41
CA ALA A 74 -5.22 0.18 7.03
C ALA A 74 -3.71 0.19 6.72
N PHE A 75 -3.35 0.64 5.51
CA PHE A 75 -1.98 0.94 5.16
C PHE A 75 -1.46 2.05 6.08
N VAL A 76 -1.96 3.27 5.99
CA VAL A 76 -1.46 4.44 6.75
C VAL A 76 -1.42 4.19 8.27
N GLY A 77 -2.42 3.51 8.83
CA GLY A 77 -2.46 3.13 10.25
C GLY A 77 -1.42 2.09 10.64
N ALA A 78 -1.00 1.20 9.72
CA ALA A 78 0.14 0.32 9.91
C ALA A 78 1.51 1.03 9.72
N PHE A 79 1.52 2.24 9.15
CA PHE A 79 2.73 2.98 8.76
C PHE A 79 3.01 4.24 9.59
N GLY A 80 2.13 4.63 10.52
CA GLY A 80 2.26 5.86 11.30
C GLY A 80 2.54 5.61 12.78
N GLU A 81 3.74 5.13 13.15
CA GLU A 81 4.46 5.56 14.38
C GLU A 81 5.85 4.92 14.57
N ASP A 82 6.20 3.85 13.86
CA ASP A 82 7.58 3.31 13.90
C ASP A 82 7.99 2.76 12.53
N SER A 83 8.95 3.41 11.89
CA SER A 83 9.62 2.92 10.68
C SER A 83 10.60 1.78 11.03
N SER A 84 10.10 0.73 11.66
CA SER A 84 10.87 -0.47 11.96
C SER A 84 11.12 -1.29 10.68
N ASP A 85 12.19 -2.10 10.66
CA ASP A 85 12.48 -3.05 9.57
C ASP A 85 11.29 -3.97 9.23
N LYS A 86 10.43 -4.24 10.22
CA LYS A 86 9.23 -5.05 10.09
C LYS A 86 8.16 -4.36 9.24
N THR A 87 8.03 -3.05 9.38
CA THR A 87 7.11 -2.21 8.60
C THR A 87 7.48 -2.20 7.11
N GLY A 88 8.77 -2.08 6.79
CA GLY A 88 9.27 -2.15 5.41
C GLY A 88 9.09 -3.53 4.76
N ALA A 89 9.23 -4.61 5.53
CA ALA A 89 8.99 -5.98 5.04
C ALA A 89 7.50 -6.22 4.71
N LEU A 90 6.59 -5.70 5.53
CA LEU A 90 5.14 -5.81 5.30
C LEU A 90 4.70 -5.00 4.07
N LEU A 91 5.29 -3.83 3.84
CA LEU A 91 5.06 -3.00 2.64
C LEU A 91 5.39 -3.77 1.36
N VAL A 92 6.59 -4.33 1.33
CA VAL A 92 7.06 -5.19 0.24
C VAL A 92 6.08 -6.34 -0.04
N GLU A 93 5.60 -7.00 1.01
CA GLU A 93 4.69 -8.14 0.88
C GLU A 93 3.33 -7.70 0.34
N ALA A 94 2.77 -6.60 0.86
CA ALA A 94 1.52 -6.04 0.37
C ALA A 94 1.58 -5.64 -1.11
N ILE A 95 2.67 -4.98 -1.55
CA ILE A 95 2.88 -4.64 -2.97
C ILE A 95 3.03 -5.92 -3.81
N SER A 96 3.70 -6.95 -3.29
CA SER A 96 3.81 -8.26 -3.96
C SER A 96 2.44 -8.89 -4.18
N THR A 97 1.59 -8.91 -3.13
CA THR A 97 0.23 -9.45 -3.20
C THR A 97 -0.63 -8.70 -4.21
N LEU A 98 -0.61 -7.36 -4.18
CA LEU A 98 -1.38 -6.54 -5.12
C LEU A 98 -0.90 -6.72 -6.56
N THR A 99 0.41 -6.84 -6.77
CA THR A 99 0.98 -7.12 -8.10
C THR A 99 0.54 -8.48 -8.61
N TYR A 100 0.53 -9.50 -7.75
CA TYR A 100 0.05 -10.84 -8.10
C TYR A 100 -1.44 -10.85 -8.43
N GLN A 101 -2.27 -10.17 -7.62
CA GLN A 101 -3.70 -10.04 -7.88
C GLN A 101 -3.97 -9.31 -9.21
N ALA A 102 -3.22 -8.25 -9.50
CA ALA A 102 -3.34 -7.55 -10.77
C ALA A 102 -2.90 -8.42 -11.96
N ALA A 103 -1.88 -9.28 -11.80
CA ALA A 103 -1.47 -10.23 -12.81
C ALA A 103 -2.53 -11.32 -13.06
N MET A 104 -3.13 -11.86 -11.99
CA MET A 104 -4.20 -12.86 -12.09
C MET A 104 -5.48 -12.27 -12.67
N GLY A 105 -5.90 -11.07 -12.26
CA GLY A 105 -7.07 -10.39 -12.81
C GLY A 105 -6.89 -9.94 -14.27
N ALA A 106 -5.65 -9.77 -14.73
CA ALA A 106 -5.38 -9.57 -16.16
C ALA A 106 -5.71 -10.84 -16.96
N HIS A 107 -5.45 -12.04 -16.41
CA HIS A 107 -5.80 -13.31 -17.06
C HIS A 107 -7.30 -13.60 -17.15
N GLU A 108 -8.13 -12.99 -16.31
CA GLU A 108 -9.60 -13.12 -16.38
C GLU A 108 -10.23 -12.30 -17.52
N LYS A 109 -9.48 -11.39 -18.13
CA LYS A 109 -9.88 -10.70 -19.36
C LYS A 109 -9.33 -11.46 -20.56
N ASP A 110 -10.18 -11.73 -21.56
CA ASP A 110 -9.80 -12.49 -22.77
C ASP A 110 -8.65 -11.85 -23.60
N GLU A 111 -8.31 -10.58 -23.37
CA GLU A 111 -7.11 -9.94 -23.93
C GLU A 111 -6.37 -9.13 -22.85
N VAL A 112 -5.18 -9.61 -22.47
CA VAL A 112 -4.20 -8.83 -21.69
C VAL A 112 -3.52 -7.83 -22.62
N THR A 113 -3.59 -6.54 -22.29
CA THR A 113 -2.94 -5.50 -23.11
C THR A 113 -1.44 -5.36 -22.81
N ILE A 114 -0.66 -4.91 -23.79
CA ILE A 114 0.79 -4.61 -23.61
C ILE A 114 1.01 -3.58 -22.49
N ALA A 115 0.08 -2.64 -22.32
CA ALA A 115 0.13 -1.64 -21.26
C ALA A 115 -0.04 -2.27 -19.87
N GLU A 116 -0.96 -3.23 -19.71
CA GLU A 116 -1.14 -3.98 -18.46
C GLU A 116 0.11 -4.83 -18.14
N VAL A 117 0.70 -5.51 -19.13
CA VAL A 117 1.97 -6.25 -18.95
C VAL A 117 3.10 -5.31 -18.51
N SER A 118 3.24 -4.14 -19.14
CA SER A 118 4.26 -3.16 -18.78
C SER A 118 4.06 -2.59 -17.37
N ALA A 119 2.82 -2.35 -16.95
CA ALA A 119 2.49 -1.87 -15.62
C ALA A 119 2.84 -2.94 -14.56
N LEU A 120 2.49 -4.20 -14.81
CA LEU A 120 2.83 -5.33 -13.93
C LEU A 120 4.34 -5.53 -13.82
N ALA A 121 5.08 -5.45 -14.94
CA ALA A 121 6.54 -5.56 -14.92
C ALA A 121 7.20 -4.45 -14.08
N ARG A 122 6.68 -3.21 -14.15
CA ARG A 122 7.16 -2.10 -13.31
C ARG A 122 6.83 -2.31 -11.84
N ALA A 123 5.62 -2.78 -11.52
CA ALA A 123 5.21 -3.07 -10.16
C ALA A 123 6.06 -4.20 -9.53
N ALA A 124 6.31 -5.27 -10.29
CA ALA A 124 7.19 -6.35 -9.87
C ALA A 124 8.63 -5.86 -9.64
N LYS A 125 9.17 -5.03 -10.55
CA LYS A 125 10.51 -4.43 -10.39
C LYS A 125 10.60 -3.56 -9.14
N ALA A 126 9.65 -2.65 -8.92
CA ALA A 126 9.61 -1.78 -7.73
C ALA A 126 9.55 -2.60 -6.43
N THR A 127 8.79 -3.71 -6.44
CA THR A 127 8.71 -4.64 -5.32
C THR A 127 10.07 -5.30 -5.02
N MET A 128 10.78 -5.75 -6.05
CA MET A 128 12.11 -6.36 -5.90
C MET A 128 13.17 -5.36 -5.43
N GLU A 129 13.10 -4.11 -5.90
CA GLU A 129 13.98 -3.03 -5.46
C GLU A 129 13.74 -2.70 -3.97
N ALA A 130 12.48 -2.58 -3.57
CA ALA A 130 12.11 -2.39 -2.17
C ALA A 130 12.58 -3.53 -1.26
N ARG A 131 12.46 -4.80 -1.70
CA ARG A 131 13.05 -5.97 -1.01
C ARG A 131 14.55 -5.81 -0.81
N THR A 132 15.26 -5.47 -1.89
CA THR A 132 16.72 -5.37 -1.91
C THR A 132 17.21 -4.27 -0.97
N MET A 133 16.54 -3.11 -0.99
CA MET A 133 16.85 -2.00 -0.09
C MET A 133 16.64 -2.39 1.38
N SER A 134 15.52 -3.04 1.72
CA SER A 134 15.25 -3.50 3.10
C SER A 134 16.30 -4.50 3.61
N VAL A 135 16.75 -5.42 2.76
CA VAL A 135 17.81 -6.37 3.12
C VAL A 135 19.14 -5.65 3.35
N LYS A 136 19.49 -4.71 2.47
CA LYS A 136 20.73 -3.94 2.60
C LYS A 136 20.73 -3.08 3.86
N GLU A 137 19.61 -2.44 4.17
CA GLU A 137 19.45 -1.65 5.39
C GLU A 137 19.63 -2.51 6.65
N ARG A 138 18.97 -3.68 6.71
CA ARG A 138 19.18 -4.66 7.79
C ARG A 138 20.63 -5.08 7.94
N GLN A 139 21.30 -5.44 6.85
CA GLN A 139 22.72 -5.81 6.89
C GLN A 139 23.61 -4.66 7.40
N THR A 140 23.29 -3.41 7.03
CA THR A 140 24.05 -2.24 7.52
C THR A 140 23.84 -2.01 9.01
N ILE A 141 22.60 -2.13 9.50
CA ILE A 141 22.26 -2.01 10.93
C ILE A 141 22.91 -3.13 11.74
N GLU A 142 22.82 -4.39 11.30
CA GLU A 142 23.45 -5.53 11.97
C GLU A 142 24.97 -5.37 12.05
N ARG A 143 25.60 -4.93 10.94
CA ARG A 143 27.03 -4.66 10.91
C ARG A 143 27.42 -3.53 11.86
N ALA A 144 26.73 -2.40 11.81
CA ALA A 144 27.00 -1.26 12.69
C ALA A 144 26.82 -1.63 14.18
N THR A 145 25.77 -2.41 14.48
CA THR A 145 25.50 -2.92 15.83
C THR A 145 26.60 -3.86 16.30
N ARG A 146 27.05 -4.78 15.45
CA ARG A 146 28.15 -5.69 15.74
C ARG A 146 29.47 -4.94 15.96
N GLU A 147 29.79 -3.97 15.10
CA GLU A 147 30.97 -3.13 15.23
C GLU A 147 30.95 -2.27 16.51
N ARG A 148 29.77 -1.75 16.90
CA ARG A 148 29.60 -1.06 18.19
C ARG A 148 29.82 -2.01 19.37
N LEU A 149 29.17 -3.18 19.36
CA LEU A 149 29.29 -4.18 20.42
C LEU A 149 30.74 -4.65 20.60
N LEU A 150 31.46 -4.91 19.50
CA LEU A 150 32.87 -5.31 19.56
C LEU A 150 33.76 -4.21 20.15
N ARG A 151 33.49 -2.93 19.84
CA ARG A 151 34.21 -1.80 20.43
C ARG A 151 33.94 -1.67 21.93
N GLU A 152 32.69 -1.83 22.35
CA GLU A 152 32.29 -1.81 23.76
C GLU A 152 32.98 -2.95 24.53
N GLN A 153 32.93 -4.18 24.01
CA GLN A 153 33.58 -5.33 24.62
C GLN A 153 35.11 -5.19 24.67
N ALA A 154 35.73 -4.60 23.64
CA ALA A 154 37.17 -4.32 23.66
C ALA A 154 37.54 -3.31 24.75
N ALA A 155 36.79 -2.22 24.88
CA ALA A 155 37.02 -1.21 25.92
C ALA A 155 36.82 -1.78 27.34
N GLU A 156 35.82 -2.63 27.52
CA GLU A 156 35.54 -3.30 28.79
C GLU A 156 36.63 -4.32 29.14
N LEU A 157 37.10 -5.09 28.15
CA LEU A 157 38.22 -6.01 28.32
C LEU A 157 39.51 -5.27 28.70
N ASP A 158 39.83 -4.17 28.03
CA ASP A 158 41.00 -3.35 28.36
C ASP A 158 40.91 -2.78 29.79
N SER A 159 39.71 -2.39 30.23
CA SER A 159 39.47 -1.94 31.60
C SER A 159 39.67 -3.06 32.62
N ALA A 160 39.18 -4.27 32.31
CA ALA A 160 39.34 -5.46 33.16
C ALA A 160 40.80 -5.90 33.27
N VAL A 161 41.54 -5.89 32.15
CA VAL A 161 42.99 -6.20 32.10
C VAL A 161 43.76 -5.26 33.02
N LYS A 162 43.51 -3.94 32.94
CA LYS A 162 44.14 -2.94 33.80
C LYS A 162 43.78 -3.14 35.27
N ALA A 163 42.50 -3.34 35.59
CA ALA A 163 42.03 -3.51 36.97
C ALA A 163 42.57 -4.79 37.64
N LYS A 164 42.78 -5.85 36.87
CA LYS A 164 43.28 -7.15 37.36
C LYS A 164 44.80 -7.28 37.31
N GLY A 165 45.53 -6.28 36.80
CA GLY A 165 46.99 -6.32 36.66
C GLY A 165 47.47 -7.45 35.74
N MET A 166 46.69 -7.77 34.70
CA MET A 166 47.01 -8.86 33.77
C MET A 166 48.24 -8.50 32.92
N THR A 167 49.05 -9.51 32.59
CA THR A 167 50.17 -9.34 31.65
C THR A 167 49.67 -9.21 30.21
N GLU A 168 50.50 -8.68 29.30
CA GLU A 168 50.11 -8.50 27.89
C GLU A 168 49.73 -9.84 27.23
N ASP A 169 50.43 -10.93 27.55
CA ASP A 169 50.11 -12.27 27.04
C ASP A 169 48.72 -12.75 27.50
N GLN A 170 48.35 -12.47 28.76
CA GLN A 170 47.02 -12.79 29.29
C GLN A 170 45.94 -11.93 28.62
N ALA A 171 46.19 -10.62 28.45
CA ALA A 171 45.28 -9.73 27.74
C ALA A 171 45.05 -10.20 26.30
N MET A 172 46.12 -10.62 25.61
CA MET A 172 46.06 -11.10 24.24
C MET A 172 45.30 -12.41 24.09
N PHE A 173 45.46 -13.33 25.06
CA PHE A 173 44.65 -14.55 25.13
C PHE A 173 43.15 -14.23 25.18
N TRP A 174 42.72 -13.29 26.03
CA TRP A 174 41.31 -12.91 26.13
C TRP A 174 40.80 -12.16 24.89
N ARG A 175 41.61 -11.28 24.28
CA ARG A 175 41.26 -10.60 23.02
C ARG A 175 41.06 -11.60 21.88
N GLN A 176 41.93 -12.60 21.75
CA GLN A 176 41.77 -13.67 20.76
C GLN A 176 40.53 -14.52 21.03
N LYS A 177 40.32 -14.92 22.29
CA LYS A 177 39.26 -15.86 22.67
C LYS A 177 37.85 -15.26 22.59
N PHE A 178 37.67 -13.99 22.91
CA PHE A 178 36.35 -13.36 22.98
C PHE A 178 36.05 -12.41 21.83
N LEU A 179 37.06 -11.70 21.31
CA LEU A 179 36.89 -10.73 20.23
C LEU A 179 37.31 -11.28 18.86
N GLY A 180 37.96 -12.45 18.81
CA GLY A 180 38.36 -13.09 17.57
C GLY A 180 39.45 -12.34 16.79
N VAL A 181 40.16 -11.42 17.44
CA VAL A 181 41.26 -10.65 16.84
C VAL A 181 42.42 -11.60 16.54
N LYS A 182 42.58 -12.02 15.28
CA LYS A 182 43.77 -12.75 14.82
C LYS A 182 44.80 -11.73 14.32
N GLN A 183 46.08 -12.03 14.55
CA GLN A 183 47.21 -11.29 13.97
C GLN A 183 47.13 -11.29 12.44
#